data_AF-A0A1C5QAK8-F1
#
_entry.id   AF-A0A1C5QAK8-F1
#
_cell.length_a   1.000
_cell.length_b   1.000
_cell.length_c   1.000
_cell.angle_alpha   90.00
_cell.angle_beta   90.00
_cell.angle_gamma   90.00
#
_symmetry.space_group_name_H-M   'P 1'
#
loop_
_entity.id
_entity.type
_entity.pdbx_description
1 polymer ?
#
loop_
_entity_poly.entity_id
_entity_poly.type
_entity_poly.pdbx_seq_one_letter_code
_entity_poly.pdbx_strand_id
1 'polypeptide(L)'
;MENKYNPRVPLQRIAALVIMDMMSILLVSFAALYIRYDFSFQDIDPMFFKHCENLLLPNIIGTLLFFVIWKLYRSVWRYASANELVNIVGATACASIAQFIYCKFTDNRMPRSYSVLYFFLLTLAISCIRFGYRILRIINNKRLNLVGRDHCANVMIIGAGAGGDMILKEIENSRYLSMRAKCIIDDQPGCHGKLMRGVPIVGGRESILDAVGQYSIDEIIFAIPSASVQTRKEILDICKESGCKLRTIPGTYQLINGDVSVSNLKEVDIEDLLGREPIRINTEEVLDHVSGKVILVTGGGGSIGSELCRQIAAHHPKQLIILDIYENNAYDIQQELLRKYPELNLAVLIASVRNEERIDSIFETYRPNIVYHAAAHKHVPLMEDSPHEAIKNNVFGTYKVAQAADRYGTDKFVLISTDKAVNPTNIMGASKRLCEMLIQTMNCCSRTNYVAVRFGNVLGSNGSVIPLFKKQIAEGGPVTVTHPDIIRYFMTIPEAVSLVLQAGAYAKGGEIFVLDMGEPVKILDLATNLIKLSGYRVGEDIEIKFTGLRPGEKMYEELLMNEEGLKETANKMIFIGKPIEFDEEQFREQLKELERAAVDETSDIRAEVEKIVPTYHPA
;
A
#
# COMPACT_ATOMS: atom_id res chain seq x y z
N MET A 1 21.24 1.21 31.47
CA MET A 1 22.49 1.98 31.31
C MET A 1 22.36 2.85 30.07
N GLU A 2 21.98 4.12 30.25
CA GLU A 2 21.86 5.09 29.17
C GLU A 2 23.25 5.50 28.66
N ASN A 3 23.60 5.10 27.45
CA ASN A 3 24.78 5.62 26.77
C ASN A 3 24.34 6.85 25.97
N LYS A 4 24.38 8.03 26.60
CA LYS A 4 24.18 9.33 25.91
C LYS A 4 25.33 9.52 24.93
N TYR A 5 25.09 9.18 23.66
CA TYR A 5 25.92 9.56 22.53
C TYR A 5 25.93 11.09 22.45
N ASN A 6 26.92 11.73 23.09
CA ASN A 6 27.12 13.15 22.99
C ASN A 6 28.10 13.36 21.83
N PRO A 7 27.65 13.77 20.63
CA PRO A 7 28.54 13.94 19.49
C PRO A 7 29.50 15.09 19.80
N ARG A 8 30.70 14.75 20.31
CA ARG A 8 31.76 15.72 20.53
C ARG A 8 32.20 16.22 19.16
N VAL A 9 31.89 17.48 18.87
CA VAL A 9 32.45 18.18 17.70
C VAL A 9 33.99 18.06 17.80
N PRO A 10 34.70 17.68 16.72
CA PRO A 10 36.14 17.42 16.81
C PRO A 10 36.88 18.66 17.30
N LEU A 11 37.69 18.51 18.35
CA LEU A 11 38.41 19.61 19.01
C LEU A 11 39.25 20.44 18.01
N GLN A 12 39.82 19.78 17.01
CA GLN A 12 40.60 20.38 15.92
C GLN A 12 39.78 21.36 15.06
N ARG A 13 38.48 21.08 14.83
CA ARG A 13 37.60 21.97 14.06
C ARG A 13 37.25 23.22 14.85
N ILE A 14 36.98 23.06 16.15
CA ILE A 14 36.70 24.20 17.03
C ILE A 14 37.94 25.10 17.11
N ALA A 15 39.13 24.52 17.27
CA ALA A 15 40.38 25.27 17.29
C ALA A 15 40.61 26.07 16.00
N ALA A 16 40.43 25.44 14.82
CA ALA A 16 40.56 26.14 13.54
C ALA A 16 39.55 27.29 13.38
N LEU A 17 38.32 27.11 13.87
CA LEU A 17 37.29 28.16 13.82
C LEU A 17 37.62 29.33 14.74
N VAL A 18 38.08 29.07 15.96
CA VAL A 18 38.52 30.13 16.88
C VAL A 18 39.66 30.93 16.26
N ILE A 19 40.62 30.27 15.60
CA ILE A 19 41.72 30.95 14.89
C ILE A 19 41.18 31.83 13.75
N MET A 20 40.27 31.32 12.91
CA MET A 20 39.67 32.12 11.83
C MET A 20 38.82 33.29 12.35
N ASP A 21 38.11 33.11 13.46
CA ASP A 21 37.34 34.18 14.09
C ASP A 21 38.29 35.26 14.66
N MET A 22 39.39 34.87 15.31
CA MET A 22 40.43 35.80 15.79
C MET A 22 41.05 36.59 14.63
N MET A 23 41.39 35.92 13.52
CA MET A 23 41.89 36.58 12.32
C MET A 23 40.86 37.55 11.73
N SER A 24 39.57 37.18 11.75
CA SER A 24 38.49 38.04 11.28
C SER A 24 38.34 39.28 12.16
N ILE A 25 38.40 39.12 13.49
CA ILE A 25 38.35 40.24 14.44
C ILE A 25 39.50 41.20 14.18
N LEU A 26 40.72 40.69 14.00
CA LEU A 26 41.89 41.50 13.67
C LEU A 26 41.68 42.27 12.35
N LEU A 27 41.38 41.54 11.27
CA LEU A 27 41.18 42.12 9.94
C LEU A 27 40.09 43.19 9.93
N VAL A 28 38.95 42.91 10.57
CA VAL A 28 37.81 43.83 10.65
C VAL A 28 38.15 45.06 11.50
N SER A 29 38.91 44.89 12.59
CA SER A 29 39.33 46.01 13.44
C SER A 29 40.17 47.03 12.68
N PHE A 30 41.04 46.57 11.76
CA PHE A 30 41.80 47.47 10.88
C PHE A 30 40.98 47.97 9.69
N ALA A 31 40.20 47.10 9.06
CA ALA A 31 39.38 47.45 7.89
C ALA A 31 38.33 48.52 8.22
N ALA A 32 37.72 48.48 9.40
CA ALA A 32 36.76 49.49 9.84
C ALA A 32 37.39 50.88 10.00
N LEU A 33 38.66 50.96 10.44
CA LEU A 33 39.41 52.23 10.44
C LEU A 33 39.75 52.66 9.02
N TYR A 34 40.27 51.75 8.19
CA TYR A 34 40.67 52.06 6.82
C TYR A 34 39.50 52.58 5.96
N ILE A 35 38.33 51.94 6.05
CA ILE A 35 37.11 52.37 5.36
C ILE A 35 36.61 53.72 5.89
N ARG A 36 36.79 53.99 7.19
CA ARG A 36 36.35 55.26 7.78
C ARG A 36 37.15 56.46 7.26
N TYR A 37 38.40 56.26 6.87
CA TYR A 37 39.27 57.28 6.31
C TYR A 37 39.40 57.14 4.78
N ASP A 38 38.32 56.72 4.12
CA ASP A 38 38.20 56.64 2.67
C ASP A 38 39.36 55.90 1.98
N PHE A 39 39.84 54.82 2.60
CA PHE A 39 40.96 54.01 2.12
C PHE A 39 42.30 54.76 2.03
N SER A 40 42.48 55.82 2.83
CA SER A 40 43.73 56.56 2.95
C SER A 40 44.40 56.27 4.29
N PHE A 41 45.61 55.71 4.25
CA PHE A 41 46.42 55.51 5.47
C PHE A 41 47.02 56.82 6.00
N GLN A 42 47.14 57.85 5.16
CA GLN A 42 47.77 59.12 5.52
C GLN A 42 46.85 60.01 6.36
N ASP A 43 45.53 59.85 6.20
CA ASP A 43 44.52 60.64 6.91
C ASP A 43 44.14 60.07 8.28
N ILE A 44 44.69 58.90 8.64
CA ILE A 44 44.48 58.26 9.94
C ILE A 44 45.46 58.86 10.94
N ASP A 45 44.94 59.59 11.93
CA ASP A 45 45.75 60.09 13.04
C ASP A 45 46.51 58.93 13.71
N PRO A 46 47.85 58.99 13.87
CA PRO A 46 48.66 57.97 14.53
C PRO A 46 48.13 57.56 15.92
N MET A 47 47.42 58.47 16.59
CA MET A 47 46.72 58.21 17.84
C MET A 47 45.71 57.07 17.70
N PHE A 48 44.95 56.96 16.60
CA PHE A 48 43.96 55.90 16.40
C PHE A 48 44.57 54.52 16.16
N PHE A 49 45.79 54.43 15.61
CA PHE A 49 46.51 53.15 15.53
C PHE A 49 46.84 52.62 16.92
N LYS A 50 47.37 53.48 17.80
CA LYS A 50 47.67 53.14 19.19
C LYS A 50 46.40 52.76 19.98
N HIS A 51 45.30 53.46 19.73
CA HIS A 51 44.00 53.12 20.29
C HIS A 51 43.48 51.77 19.78
N CYS A 52 43.73 51.45 18.50
CA CYS A 52 43.34 50.17 17.92
C CYS A 52 44.13 49.05 18.57
N GLU A 53 45.46 49.18 18.68
CA GLU A 53 46.35 48.22 19.34
C GLU A 53 45.92 47.94 20.78
N ASN A 54 45.63 48.98 21.57
CA ASN A 54 45.15 48.86 22.95
C ASN A 54 43.79 48.15 23.05
N LEU A 55 42.96 48.27 22.01
CA LEU A 55 41.62 47.68 21.95
C LEU A 55 41.64 46.21 21.49
N LEU A 56 42.64 45.79 20.70
CA LEU A 56 42.67 44.47 20.05
C LEU A 56 42.50 43.31 21.04
N LEU A 57 43.32 43.23 22.08
CA LEU A 57 43.32 42.11 23.01
C LEU A 57 42.00 42.03 23.82
N PRO A 58 41.51 43.12 24.44
CA PRO A 58 40.19 43.14 25.08
C PRO A 58 39.05 42.78 24.11
N ASN A 59 39.10 43.27 22.88
CA ASN A 59 38.07 43.04 21.88
C ASN A 59 38.02 41.58 21.41
N ILE A 60 39.17 40.94 21.22
CA ILE A 60 39.26 39.51 20.89
C ILE A 60 38.64 38.67 22.01
N ILE A 61 39.06 38.91 23.26
CA ILE A 61 38.56 38.15 24.41
C ILE A 61 37.05 38.35 24.59
N GLY A 62 36.58 39.60 24.51
CA GLY A 62 35.16 39.93 24.64
C GLY A 62 34.29 39.31 23.54
N THR A 63 34.74 39.41 22.29
CA THR A 63 34.00 38.86 21.15
C THR A 63 33.93 37.33 21.21
N LEU A 64 35.03 36.65 21.54
CA LEU A 64 35.05 35.20 21.72
C LEU A 64 34.14 34.74 22.87
N LEU A 65 34.08 35.50 23.97
CA LEU A 65 33.18 35.23 25.08
C LEU A 65 31.71 35.28 24.63
N PHE A 66 31.33 36.33 23.89
CA PHE A 66 29.97 36.41 23.33
C PHE A 66 29.69 35.27 22.35
N PHE A 67 30.64 34.87 21.51
CA PHE A 67 30.46 33.73 20.60
C PHE A 67 30.24 32.41 21.35
N VAL A 68 30.86 32.24 22.53
CA VAL A 68 30.60 31.10 23.43
C VAL A 68 29.22 31.19 24.07
N ILE A 69 28.82 32.35 24.60
CA ILE A 69 27.50 32.58 25.25
C ILE A 69 26.36 32.30 24.28
N TRP A 70 26.48 32.80 23.05
CA TRP A 70 25.50 32.61 21.98
C TRP A 70 25.62 31.23 21.30
N LYS A 71 26.48 30.33 21.84
CA LYS A 71 26.65 28.93 21.44
C LYS A 71 27.11 28.72 19.99
N LEU A 72 27.80 29.69 19.39
CA LEU A 72 28.28 29.59 18.00
C LEU A 72 29.25 28.39 17.81
N TYR A 73 30.04 28.04 18.82
CA TYR A 73 30.97 26.89 18.73
C TYR A 73 30.32 25.53 18.95
N ARG A 74 29.05 25.47 19.36
CA ARG A 74 28.30 24.22 19.54
C ARG A 74 27.39 23.87 18.37
N SER A 75 27.22 24.79 17.40
CA SER A 75 26.31 24.56 16.29
C SER A 75 26.86 23.57 15.26
N VAL A 76 26.00 22.69 14.74
CA VAL A 76 26.34 21.73 13.70
C VAL A 76 26.00 22.35 12.33
N TRP A 77 26.95 23.09 11.78
CA TRP A 77 26.85 23.90 10.55
C TRP A 77 26.47 23.14 9.28
N ARG A 78 26.42 21.79 9.33
CA ARG A 78 25.85 20.97 8.26
C ARG A 78 24.35 21.28 8.06
N TYR A 79 23.68 21.81 9.09
CA TYR A 79 22.26 22.13 9.13
C TYR A 79 21.98 23.60 9.44
N ALA A 80 22.80 24.50 8.91
CA ALA A 80 22.67 25.92 9.20
C ALA A 80 21.25 26.44 8.94
N SER A 81 20.60 26.98 9.97
CA SER A 81 19.20 27.42 9.95
C SER A 81 19.10 28.94 10.12
N ALA A 82 17.91 29.51 9.92
CA ALA A 82 17.66 30.94 10.18
C ALA A 82 18.06 31.35 11.61
N ASN A 83 17.94 30.42 12.58
CA ASN A 83 18.34 30.64 13.97
C ASN A 83 19.85 30.88 14.13
N GLU A 84 20.69 30.28 13.28
CA GLU A 84 22.13 30.53 13.33
C GLU A 84 22.49 31.95 12.88
N LEU A 85 21.79 32.46 11.86
CA LEU A 85 21.97 33.84 11.40
C LEU A 85 21.58 34.83 12.50
N VAL A 86 20.45 34.60 13.18
CA VAL A 86 20.01 35.42 14.32
C VAL A 86 21.05 35.40 15.45
N ASN A 87 21.61 34.23 15.77
CA ASN A 87 22.65 34.11 16.80
C ASN A 87 23.94 34.84 16.42
N ILE A 88 24.34 34.82 15.14
CA ILE A 88 25.52 35.57 14.65
C ILE A 88 25.29 37.08 14.80
N VAL A 89 24.14 37.58 14.33
CA VAL A 89 23.79 39.00 14.43
C VAL A 89 23.72 39.45 15.89
N GLY A 90 23.08 38.65 16.77
CA GLY A 90 23.00 38.92 18.20
C GLY A 90 24.38 38.96 18.88
N ALA A 91 25.22 37.96 18.62
CA ALA A 91 26.54 37.88 19.24
C ALA A 91 27.48 39.02 18.82
N THR A 92 27.48 39.37 17.53
CA THR A 92 28.28 40.46 16.98
C THR A 92 27.78 41.84 17.40
N ALA A 93 26.46 42.03 17.57
CA ALA A 93 25.87 43.24 18.13
C ALA A 93 26.30 43.44 19.58
N CYS A 94 26.19 42.40 20.42
CA CYS A 94 26.65 42.44 21.81
C CYS A 94 28.15 42.75 21.91
N ALA A 95 28.98 42.11 21.08
CA ALA A 95 30.42 42.38 21.03
C ALA A 95 30.73 43.84 20.64
N SER A 96 30.04 44.37 19.63
CA SER A 96 30.24 45.75 19.16
C SER A 96 29.77 46.80 20.18
N ILE A 97 28.67 46.52 20.90
CA ILE A 97 28.20 47.37 22.00
C ILE A 97 29.21 47.35 23.16
N ALA A 98 29.71 46.18 23.54
CA ALA A 98 30.72 46.05 24.59
C ALA A 98 32.02 46.79 24.21
N GLN A 99 32.44 46.70 22.95
CA GLN A 99 33.58 47.44 22.39
C GLN A 99 33.37 48.96 22.48
N PHE A 100 32.19 49.46 22.10
CA PHE A 100 31.85 50.87 22.21
C PHE A 100 31.87 51.38 23.66
N ILE A 101 31.33 50.59 24.59
CA ILE A 101 31.34 50.89 26.03
C ILE A 101 32.78 50.93 26.55
N TYR A 102 33.61 49.93 26.21
CA TYR A 102 35.00 49.86 26.63
C TYR A 102 35.82 51.07 26.15
N CYS A 103 35.64 51.50 24.90
CA CYS A 103 36.27 52.70 24.35
C CYS A 103 35.87 53.98 25.09
N LYS A 104 34.62 54.06 25.60
CA LYS A 104 34.16 55.21 26.39
C LYS A 104 34.79 55.26 27.79
N PHE A 105 35.01 54.11 28.42
CA PHE A 105 35.53 54.04 29.80
C PHE A 105 37.06 54.14 29.90
N THR A 106 37.79 53.76 28.85
CA THR A 106 39.27 53.68 28.89
C THR A 106 39.99 54.88 28.26
N ASP A 107 39.25 55.99 28.03
CA ASP A 107 39.66 57.18 27.28
C ASP A 107 40.21 56.92 25.86
N ASN A 108 40.09 55.67 25.39
CA ASN A 108 40.48 55.21 24.07
C ASN A 108 39.38 55.50 23.03
N ARG A 109 39.06 56.79 22.82
CA ARG A 109 37.91 57.20 22.00
C ARG A 109 38.15 56.95 20.51
N MET A 110 37.39 56.03 19.94
CA MET A 110 37.33 55.82 18.49
C MET A 110 36.30 56.73 17.80
N PRO A 111 36.44 57.01 16.49
CA PRO A 111 35.39 57.68 15.71
C PRO A 111 34.06 56.93 15.84
N ARG A 112 32.92 57.61 16.03
CA ARG A 112 31.62 56.96 16.29
C ARG A 112 31.19 55.94 15.22
N SER A 113 31.53 56.24 13.98
CA SER A 113 31.32 55.38 12.81
C SER A 113 32.15 54.10 12.82
N TYR A 114 33.26 54.05 13.55
CA TYR A 114 34.12 52.86 13.66
C TYR A 114 33.35 51.67 14.22
N SER A 115 32.66 51.84 15.36
CA SER A 115 31.89 50.76 16.00
C SER A 115 30.73 50.27 15.12
N VAL A 116 30.13 51.15 14.32
CA VAL A 116 29.06 50.78 13.37
C VAL A 116 29.64 49.98 12.19
N LEU A 117 30.73 50.45 11.58
CA LEU A 117 31.41 49.73 10.50
C LEU A 117 31.94 48.38 10.98
N TYR A 118 32.51 48.34 12.19
CA TYR A 118 32.99 47.13 12.84
C TYR A 118 31.89 46.09 12.98
N PHE A 119 30.69 46.47 13.45
CA PHE A 119 29.55 45.57 13.57
C PHE A 119 29.17 44.91 12.23
N PHE A 120 28.99 45.70 11.17
CA PHE A 120 28.57 45.17 9.86
C PHE A 120 29.66 44.28 9.24
N LEU A 121 30.92 44.71 9.30
CA LEU A 121 32.04 43.95 8.76
C LEU A 121 32.29 42.65 9.51
N LEU A 122 32.15 42.66 10.84
CA LEU A 122 32.29 41.45 11.66
C LEU A 122 31.15 40.48 11.38
N THR A 123 29.90 40.97 11.31
CA THR A 123 28.73 40.15 10.96
C THR A 123 28.91 39.49 9.59
N LEU A 124 29.39 40.25 8.60
CA LEU A 124 29.65 39.75 7.25
C LEU A 124 30.77 38.69 7.25
N ALA A 125 31.92 38.97 7.86
CA ALA A 125 33.06 38.07 7.89
C ALA A 125 32.70 36.71 8.54
N ILE A 126 32.01 36.74 9.68
CA ILE A 126 31.56 35.52 10.36
C ILE A 126 30.52 34.79 9.50
N SER A 127 29.55 35.50 8.91
CA SER A 127 28.56 34.87 8.03
C SER A 127 29.23 34.18 6.82
N CYS A 128 30.23 34.79 6.20
CA CYS A 128 30.97 34.20 5.09
C CYS A 128 31.71 32.91 5.49
N ILE A 129 32.41 32.91 6.63
CA ILE A 129 33.13 31.73 7.13
C ILE A 129 32.15 30.58 7.41
N ARG A 130 30.99 30.89 8.00
CA ARG A 130 30.03 29.89 8.45
C ARG A 130 29.13 29.35 7.35
N PHE A 131 28.55 30.22 6.52
CA PHE A 131 27.69 29.82 5.40
C PHE A 131 28.49 29.40 4.16
N GLY A 132 29.76 29.81 4.04
CA GLY A 132 30.63 29.44 2.93
C GLY A 132 30.76 27.92 2.74
N TYR A 133 30.90 27.15 3.83
CA TYR A 133 30.95 25.69 3.76
C TYR A 133 29.65 25.08 3.22
N ARG A 134 28.49 25.61 3.62
CA ARG A 134 27.18 25.17 3.10
C ARG A 134 27.03 25.48 1.62
N ILE A 135 27.38 26.70 1.22
CA ILE A 135 27.31 27.16 -0.17
C ILE A 135 28.22 26.30 -1.06
N LEU A 136 29.48 26.09 -0.64
CA LEU A 136 30.42 25.23 -1.35
C LEU A 136 29.91 23.78 -1.47
N ARG A 137 29.31 23.22 -0.41
CA ARG A 137 28.73 21.86 -0.45
C ARG A 137 27.52 21.77 -1.38
N ILE A 138 26.63 22.75 -1.38
CA ILE A 138 25.46 22.80 -2.29
C ILE A 138 25.95 22.86 -3.75
N ILE A 139 26.96 23.69 -4.03
CA ILE A 139 27.57 23.81 -5.35
C ILE A 139 28.27 22.51 -5.76
N ASN A 140 29.04 21.88 -4.86
CA ASN A 140 29.71 20.60 -5.14
C ASN A 140 28.73 19.44 -5.32
N ASN A 141 27.65 19.36 -4.55
CA ASN A 141 26.61 18.35 -4.75
C ASN A 141 25.91 18.53 -6.11
N LYS A 142 25.65 19.79 -6.53
CA LYS A 142 25.13 20.07 -7.87
C LYS A 142 26.10 19.67 -8.99
N ARG A 143 27.41 19.93 -8.83
CA ARG A 143 28.45 19.53 -9.81
C ARG A 143 28.71 18.02 -9.87
N LEU A 144 28.72 17.33 -8.74
CA LEU A 144 28.92 15.87 -8.69
C LEU A 144 27.73 15.10 -9.26
N ASN A 145 26.49 15.59 -9.08
CA ASN A 145 25.31 15.01 -9.72
C ASN A 145 25.28 15.19 -11.26
N LEU A 146 26.14 16.04 -11.83
CA LEU A 146 26.26 16.25 -13.28
C LEU A 146 27.30 15.33 -13.95
N VAL A 147 28.23 14.72 -13.20
CA VAL A 147 29.45 14.09 -13.76
C VAL A 147 29.52 12.57 -13.53
N GLY A 148 28.54 11.93 -12.90
CA GLY A 148 28.64 10.48 -12.65
C GLY A 148 27.31 9.79 -12.36
N ARG A 149 26.45 9.65 -13.36
CA ARG A 149 25.38 8.67 -13.34
C ARG A 149 25.33 7.95 -14.67
N ASP A 150 26.16 6.93 -14.82
CA ASP A 150 25.93 5.93 -15.86
C ASP A 150 24.64 5.18 -15.48
N HIS A 151 23.64 5.22 -16.37
CA HIS A 151 22.30 4.62 -16.24
C HIS A 151 21.41 5.26 -15.16
N CYS A 152 20.84 6.43 -15.46
CA CYS A 152 19.83 7.09 -14.63
C CYS A 152 18.49 7.13 -15.36
N ALA A 153 17.45 6.50 -14.81
CA ALA A 153 16.10 6.56 -15.37
C ALA A 153 15.55 8.00 -15.28
N ASN A 154 15.01 8.50 -16.39
CA ASN A 154 14.31 9.77 -16.45
C ASN A 154 12.89 9.59 -15.93
N VAL A 155 12.51 10.40 -14.94
CA VAL A 155 11.27 10.20 -14.19
C VAL A 155 10.33 11.38 -14.38
N MET A 156 9.08 11.07 -14.68
CA MET A 156 7.95 12.00 -14.60
C MET A 156 7.19 11.77 -13.30
N ILE A 157 6.82 12.85 -12.61
CA ILE A 157 6.01 12.78 -11.40
C ILE A 157 4.62 13.33 -11.68
N ILE A 158 3.58 12.55 -11.41
CA ILE A 158 2.19 12.99 -11.47
C ILE A 158 1.79 13.49 -10.09
N GLY A 159 1.51 14.79 -9.98
CA GLY A 159 1.11 15.49 -8.76
C GLY A 159 2.20 16.40 -8.20
N ALA A 160 1.96 17.70 -8.24
CA ALA A 160 2.75 18.75 -7.60
C ALA A 160 2.31 19.03 -6.14
N GLY A 161 1.74 18.02 -5.46
CA GLY A 161 1.31 18.10 -4.07
C GLY A 161 2.38 17.65 -3.06
N ALA A 162 1.95 17.35 -1.84
CA ALA A 162 2.84 16.88 -0.77
C ALA A 162 3.57 15.57 -1.15
N GLY A 163 2.88 14.62 -1.79
CA GLY A 163 3.48 13.37 -2.27
C GLY A 163 4.61 13.61 -3.29
N GLY A 164 4.38 14.52 -4.25
CA GLY A 164 5.37 14.93 -5.24
C GLY A 164 6.60 15.59 -4.62
N ASP A 165 6.41 16.54 -3.68
CA ASP A 165 7.53 17.21 -2.99
C ASP A 165 8.40 16.21 -2.21
N MET A 166 7.77 15.22 -1.55
CA MET A 166 8.48 14.18 -0.80
C MET A 166 9.35 13.31 -1.71
N ILE A 167 8.81 12.84 -2.85
CA ILE A 167 9.57 12.04 -3.82
C ILE A 167 10.71 12.85 -4.44
N LEU A 168 10.47 14.11 -4.82
CA LEU A 168 11.52 14.99 -5.34
C LEU A 168 12.64 15.19 -4.32
N LYS A 169 12.28 15.46 -3.06
CA LYS A 169 13.26 15.63 -1.97
C LYS A 169 14.12 14.37 -1.79
N GLU A 170 13.55 13.18 -1.94
CA GLU A 170 14.28 11.92 -1.79
C GLU A 170 15.21 11.66 -2.99
N ILE A 171 14.73 11.90 -4.22
CA ILE A 171 15.53 11.83 -5.46
C ILE A 171 16.72 12.80 -5.41
N GLU A 172 16.55 13.99 -4.83
CA GLU A 172 17.61 14.99 -4.66
C GLU A 172 18.65 14.59 -3.60
N ASN A 173 18.21 14.00 -2.49
CA ASN A 173 19.06 13.75 -1.32
C ASN A 173 19.79 12.40 -1.38
N SER A 174 19.21 11.40 -2.05
CA SER A 174 19.80 10.07 -2.12
C SER A 174 20.80 9.95 -3.26
N ARG A 175 22.05 9.58 -2.91
CA ARG A 175 23.10 9.27 -3.90
C ARG A 175 22.98 7.84 -4.46
N TYR A 176 22.15 7.01 -3.86
CA TYR A 176 21.95 5.61 -4.24
C TYR A 176 20.80 5.44 -5.24
N LEU A 177 20.02 6.50 -5.51
CA LEU A 177 18.94 6.46 -6.47
C LEU A 177 19.44 6.85 -7.87
N SER A 178 19.34 5.91 -8.79
CA SER A 178 19.60 6.10 -10.23
C SER A 178 18.38 6.70 -10.96
N MET A 179 17.78 7.76 -10.40
CA MET A 179 16.57 8.40 -10.93
C MET A 179 16.76 9.90 -11.07
N ARG A 180 16.24 10.49 -12.15
CA ARG A 180 16.30 11.93 -12.42
C ARG A 180 14.91 12.44 -12.78
N ALA A 181 14.31 13.21 -11.88
CA ALA A 181 13.07 13.90 -12.17
C ALA A 181 13.28 14.95 -13.28
N LYS A 182 12.49 14.86 -14.36
CA LYS A 182 12.57 15.73 -15.54
C LYS A 182 11.43 16.71 -15.64
N CYS A 183 10.22 16.28 -15.30
CA CYS A 183 9.01 17.09 -15.35
C CYS A 183 7.97 16.59 -14.33
N ILE A 184 7.01 17.46 -14.03
CA ILE A 184 5.86 17.20 -13.18
C ILE A 184 4.59 17.51 -13.97
N ILE A 185 3.59 16.65 -13.84
CA ILE A 185 2.23 16.86 -14.37
C ILE A 185 1.29 17.12 -13.19
N ASP A 186 0.47 18.15 -13.27
CA ASP A 186 -0.56 18.44 -12.26
C ASP A 186 -1.76 19.11 -12.94
N ASP A 187 -2.98 18.66 -12.65
CA ASP A 187 -4.18 19.22 -13.27
C ASP A 187 -4.51 20.64 -12.79
N GLN A 188 -3.88 21.14 -11.71
CA GLN A 188 -4.10 22.50 -11.22
C GLN A 188 -3.46 23.54 -12.16
N PRO A 189 -4.26 24.37 -12.88
CA PRO A 189 -3.71 25.30 -13.87
C PRO A 189 -2.79 26.36 -13.25
N GLY A 190 -3.03 26.71 -11.99
CA GLY A 190 -2.23 27.69 -11.25
C GLY A 190 -0.78 27.26 -11.01
N CYS A 191 -0.44 25.98 -11.25
CA CYS A 191 0.89 25.42 -11.04
C CYS A 191 1.71 25.33 -12.35
N HIS A 192 1.07 25.43 -13.51
CA HIS A 192 1.72 25.23 -14.81
C HIS A 192 2.78 26.30 -15.09
N GLY A 193 3.91 25.88 -15.67
CA GLY A 193 5.06 26.74 -15.96
C GLY A 193 5.90 27.12 -14.74
N LYS A 194 5.48 26.75 -13.52
CA LYS A 194 6.28 26.95 -12.31
C LYS A 194 7.29 25.81 -12.12
N LEU A 195 8.29 26.06 -11.28
CA LEU A 195 9.28 25.08 -10.89
C LEU A 195 9.01 24.61 -9.45
N MET A 196 8.98 23.30 -9.22
CA MET A 196 9.03 22.71 -7.89
C MET A 196 10.40 22.05 -7.71
N ARG A 197 11.19 22.53 -6.73
CA ARG A 197 12.58 22.07 -6.51
C ARG A 197 13.46 22.11 -7.78
N GLY A 198 13.18 23.05 -8.68
CA GLY A 198 13.90 23.19 -9.95
C GLY A 198 13.44 22.24 -11.07
N VAL A 199 12.42 21.43 -10.84
CA VAL A 199 11.76 20.59 -11.86
C VAL A 199 10.51 21.31 -12.39
N PRO A 200 10.32 21.43 -13.71
CA PRO A 200 9.19 22.14 -14.29
C PRO A 200 7.88 21.36 -14.17
N ILE A 201 6.81 22.10 -13.85
CA ILE A 201 5.42 21.63 -13.95
C ILE A 201 4.93 21.97 -15.35
N VAL A 202 4.81 20.97 -16.22
CA VAL A 202 4.69 21.18 -17.67
C VAL A 202 3.25 21.34 -18.15
N GLY A 203 2.28 20.81 -17.41
CA GLY A 203 0.86 20.88 -17.77
C GLY A 203 0.00 19.94 -16.94
N GLY A 204 -1.25 19.78 -17.37
CA GLY A 204 -2.20 18.80 -16.83
C GLY A 204 -2.06 17.42 -17.48
N ARG A 205 -2.96 16.50 -17.15
CA ARG A 205 -2.96 15.10 -17.62
C ARG A 205 -2.89 14.95 -19.15
N GLU A 206 -3.46 15.89 -19.90
CA GLU A 206 -3.42 15.88 -21.37
C GLU A 206 -2.00 15.97 -21.93
N SER A 207 -1.07 16.55 -21.17
CA SER A 207 0.33 16.73 -21.59
C SER A 207 1.23 15.53 -21.27
N ILE A 208 0.68 14.44 -20.69
CA ILE A 208 1.48 13.29 -20.26
C ILE A 208 2.23 12.68 -21.44
N LEU A 209 1.54 12.35 -22.54
CA LEU A 209 2.16 11.67 -23.69
C LEU A 209 3.20 12.56 -24.40
N ASP A 210 2.88 13.85 -24.57
CA ASP A 210 3.80 14.82 -25.14
C ASP A 210 5.08 14.97 -24.28
N ALA A 211 4.91 15.04 -22.96
CA ALA A 211 6.01 15.17 -22.02
C ALA A 211 6.87 13.89 -21.95
N VAL A 212 6.30 12.71 -22.15
CA VAL A 212 7.08 11.46 -22.24
C VAL A 212 8.09 11.52 -23.39
N GLY A 213 7.63 11.93 -24.58
CA GLY A 213 8.51 12.06 -25.74
C GLY A 213 9.53 13.19 -25.59
N GLN A 214 9.07 14.38 -25.17
CA GLN A 214 9.90 15.57 -25.05
C GLN A 214 11.03 15.43 -24.02
N TYR A 215 10.75 14.76 -22.89
CA TYR A 215 11.71 14.62 -21.79
C TYR A 215 12.38 13.24 -21.74
N SER A 216 12.10 12.36 -22.70
CA SER A 216 12.61 10.98 -22.81
C SER A 216 12.43 10.22 -21.50
N ILE A 217 11.17 10.10 -21.05
CA ILE A 217 10.80 9.52 -19.76
C ILE A 217 10.86 7.98 -19.82
N ASP A 218 11.50 7.38 -18.82
CA ASP A 218 11.59 5.91 -18.65
C ASP A 218 10.56 5.41 -17.61
N GLU A 219 10.28 6.22 -16.59
CA GLU A 219 9.42 5.86 -15.46
C GLU A 219 8.47 6.99 -15.08
N ILE A 220 7.21 6.66 -14.79
CA ILE A 220 6.19 7.59 -14.32
C ILE A 220 5.79 7.20 -12.89
N ILE A 221 5.87 8.17 -11.97
CA ILE A 221 5.47 8.01 -10.57
C ILE A 221 4.17 8.73 -10.31
N PHE A 222 3.13 7.98 -9.96
CA PHE A 222 1.87 8.49 -9.48
C PHE A 222 1.98 8.92 -8.01
N ALA A 223 2.00 10.23 -7.76
CA ALA A 223 2.24 10.84 -6.46
C ALA A 223 1.00 11.55 -5.86
N ILE A 224 -0.21 11.15 -6.28
CA ILE A 224 -1.50 11.67 -5.79
C ILE A 224 -2.31 10.58 -5.06
N PRO A 225 -1.85 10.07 -3.90
CA PRO A 225 -2.51 8.96 -3.19
C PRO A 225 -3.91 9.31 -2.66
N SER A 226 -4.25 10.60 -2.61
CA SER A 226 -5.58 11.09 -2.22
C SER A 226 -6.54 11.28 -3.40
N ALA A 227 -6.13 10.96 -4.63
CA ALA A 227 -7.01 11.07 -5.80
C ALA A 227 -8.23 10.16 -5.64
N SER A 228 -9.37 10.61 -6.15
CA SER A 228 -10.54 9.72 -6.30
C SER A 228 -10.18 8.54 -7.20
N VAL A 229 -10.86 7.40 -7.02
CA VAL A 229 -10.61 6.23 -7.85
C VAL A 229 -10.81 6.53 -9.33
N GLN A 230 -11.86 7.29 -9.66
CA GLN A 230 -12.16 7.70 -11.04
C GLN A 230 -11.03 8.54 -11.63
N THR A 231 -10.57 9.56 -10.92
CA THR A 231 -9.45 10.42 -11.37
C THR A 231 -8.15 9.62 -11.50
N ARG A 232 -7.89 8.70 -10.56
CA ARG A 232 -6.71 7.83 -10.60
C ARG A 232 -6.73 6.94 -11.84
N LYS A 233 -7.86 6.30 -12.12
CA LYS A 233 -8.06 5.48 -13.32
C LYS A 233 -7.84 6.29 -14.59
N GLU A 234 -8.48 7.45 -14.73
CA GLU A 234 -8.35 8.33 -15.89
C GLU A 234 -6.88 8.69 -16.19
N ILE A 235 -6.11 9.03 -15.15
CA ILE A 235 -4.70 9.39 -15.33
C ILE A 235 -3.85 8.15 -15.66
N LEU A 236 -4.06 7.02 -14.97
CA LEU A 236 -3.34 5.78 -15.23
C LEU A 236 -3.64 5.23 -16.64
N ASP A 237 -4.87 5.40 -17.13
CA ASP A 237 -5.29 5.04 -18.49
C ASP A 237 -4.56 5.87 -19.56
N ILE A 238 -4.17 7.11 -19.27
CA ILE A 238 -3.30 7.89 -20.17
C ILE A 238 -1.87 7.39 -20.05
N CYS A 239 -1.38 7.21 -18.81
CA CYS A 239 0.00 6.81 -18.56
C CYS A 239 0.36 5.45 -19.16
N LYS A 240 -0.57 4.48 -19.21
CA LYS A 240 -0.29 3.14 -19.78
C LYS A 240 -0.03 3.16 -21.29
N GLU A 241 -0.51 4.18 -22.01
CA GLU A 241 -0.26 4.33 -23.44
C GLU A 241 1.16 4.84 -23.74
N SER A 242 1.89 5.30 -22.71
CA SER A 242 3.26 5.79 -22.87
C SER A 242 4.32 4.69 -23.06
N GLY A 243 4.03 3.45 -22.63
CA GLY A 243 5.02 2.37 -22.55
C GLY A 243 6.05 2.53 -21.43
N CYS A 244 6.00 3.60 -20.63
CA CYS A 244 6.90 3.82 -19.51
C CYS A 244 6.55 2.90 -18.33
N LYS A 245 7.55 2.60 -17.48
CA LYS A 245 7.32 1.87 -16.23
C LYS A 245 6.48 2.71 -15.27
N LEU A 246 5.40 2.13 -14.72
CA LEU A 246 4.49 2.83 -13.81
C LEU A 246 4.69 2.43 -12.35
N ARG A 247 4.89 3.41 -11.47
CA ARG A 247 4.95 3.22 -10.02
C ARG A 247 4.01 4.17 -9.29
N THR A 248 3.56 3.80 -8.11
CA THR A 248 2.69 4.60 -7.25
C THR A 248 3.22 4.69 -5.83
N ILE A 249 2.92 5.82 -5.16
CA ILE A 249 3.12 5.95 -3.72
C ILE A 249 2.04 5.12 -2.99
N PRO A 250 2.38 4.41 -1.89
CA PRO A 250 1.40 3.75 -1.05
C PRO A 250 0.36 4.72 -0.44
N GLY A 251 -0.77 4.18 0.03
CA GLY A 251 -1.91 4.97 0.52
C GLY A 251 -1.61 5.99 1.63
N THR A 252 -2.51 6.96 1.79
CA THR A 252 -2.40 8.15 2.65
C THR A 252 -2.03 7.88 4.11
N TYR A 253 -2.42 6.74 4.70
CA TYR A 253 -2.05 6.38 6.07
C TYR A 253 -0.55 6.16 6.27
N GLN A 254 0.18 5.70 5.25
CA GLN A 254 1.64 5.50 5.34
C GLN A 254 2.41 6.83 5.26
N LEU A 255 1.80 7.90 4.74
CA LEU A 255 2.38 9.25 4.72
C LEU A 255 2.38 9.93 6.10
N ILE A 256 1.46 9.54 6.99
CA ILE A 256 1.34 10.14 8.34
C ILE A 256 2.59 9.87 9.20
N ASN A 257 3.28 8.74 8.96
CA ASN A 257 4.52 8.40 9.66
C ASN A 257 5.77 9.11 9.11
N GLY A 258 5.66 9.88 8.02
CA GLY A 258 6.77 10.66 7.45
C GLY A 258 7.82 9.85 6.68
N ASP A 259 7.69 8.52 6.62
CA ASP A 259 8.64 7.61 5.97
C ASP A 259 8.16 7.18 4.57
N VAL A 260 8.18 8.11 3.59
CA VAL A 260 8.08 7.74 2.17
C VAL A 260 9.47 7.70 1.57
N SER A 261 10.05 6.51 1.47
CA SER A 261 11.26 6.26 0.71
C SER A 261 10.93 5.79 -0.70
N VAL A 262 11.80 6.08 -1.66
CA VAL A 262 11.69 5.56 -3.04
C VAL A 262 11.73 4.02 -3.07
N SER A 263 12.31 3.37 -2.05
CA SER A 263 12.27 1.90 -1.89
C SER A 263 10.85 1.36 -1.60
N ASN A 264 9.92 2.21 -1.16
CA ASN A 264 8.55 1.82 -0.83
C ASN A 264 7.58 2.07 -1.99
N LEU A 265 8.06 2.55 -3.15
CA LEU A 265 7.25 2.67 -4.35
C LEU A 265 6.82 1.27 -4.81
N LYS A 266 5.53 1.13 -5.08
CA LYS A 266 4.95 -0.11 -5.61
C LYS A 266 4.69 0.05 -7.10
N GLU A 267 4.76 -1.06 -7.83
CA GLU A 267 4.22 -1.10 -9.18
C GLU A 267 2.71 -0.86 -9.11
N VAL A 268 2.15 -0.23 -10.15
CA VAL A 268 0.70 -0.01 -10.22
C VAL A 268 0.02 -1.36 -10.35
N ASP A 269 -0.91 -1.64 -9.45
CA ASP A 269 -1.64 -2.90 -9.46
C ASP A 269 -2.89 -2.82 -10.34
N ILE A 270 -3.38 -3.98 -10.80
CA ILE A 270 -4.53 -4.05 -11.70
C ILE A 270 -5.83 -3.63 -11.00
N GLU A 271 -5.91 -3.78 -9.68
CA GLU A 271 -7.04 -3.27 -8.89
C GLU A 271 -7.25 -1.76 -9.12
N ASP A 272 -6.16 -1.01 -9.32
CA ASP A 272 -6.19 0.44 -9.52
C ASP A 272 -6.81 0.84 -10.88
N LEU A 273 -6.82 -0.07 -11.87
CA LEU A 273 -7.39 0.16 -13.20
C LEU A 273 -8.85 -0.23 -13.33
N LEU A 274 -9.37 -1.05 -12.41
CA LEU A 274 -10.77 -1.48 -12.45
C LEU A 274 -11.72 -0.33 -12.13
N GLY A 275 -11.23 0.75 -11.51
CA GLY A 275 -12.02 1.96 -11.29
C GLY A 275 -13.13 1.81 -10.25
N ARG A 276 -13.09 0.74 -9.45
CA ARG A 276 -14.11 0.49 -8.44
C ARG A 276 -13.75 1.20 -7.14
N GLU A 277 -14.70 1.95 -6.58
CA GLU A 277 -14.49 2.55 -5.26
C GLU A 277 -14.38 1.44 -4.20
N PRO A 278 -13.34 1.45 -3.35
CA PRO A 278 -13.25 0.50 -2.25
C PRO A 278 -14.46 0.65 -1.35
N ILE A 279 -15.18 -0.47 -1.14
CA ILE A 279 -16.43 -0.46 -0.39
C ILE A 279 -16.15 -0.03 1.05
N ARG A 280 -16.83 1.04 1.50
CA ARG A 280 -16.81 1.44 2.92
C ARG A 280 -17.70 0.49 3.71
N ILE A 281 -17.06 -0.46 4.37
CA ILE A 281 -17.75 -1.45 5.20
C ILE A 281 -18.18 -0.78 6.51
N ASN A 282 -19.39 -1.09 6.98
CA ASN A 282 -19.80 -0.73 8.32
C ASN A 282 -19.10 -1.66 9.32
N THR A 283 -17.94 -1.23 9.80
CA THR A 283 -17.09 -2.02 10.71
C THR A 283 -17.77 -2.34 12.03
N GLU A 284 -18.72 -1.52 12.49
CA GLU A 284 -19.43 -1.72 13.76
C GLU A 284 -20.30 -2.99 13.75
N GLU A 285 -21.04 -3.24 12.65
CA GLU A 285 -21.89 -4.43 12.50
C GLU A 285 -21.06 -5.73 12.47
N VAL A 286 -19.89 -5.67 11.83
CA VAL A 286 -18.96 -6.81 11.74
C VAL A 286 -18.30 -7.07 13.11
N LEU A 287 -17.91 -6.01 13.83
CA LEU A 287 -17.29 -6.07 15.16
C LEU A 287 -18.16 -6.87 16.13
N ASP A 288 -19.44 -6.50 16.26
CA ASP A 288 -20.36 -7.16 17.20
C ASP A 288 -20.61 -8.64 16.84
N HIS A 289 -20.49 -8.99 15.56
CA HIS A 289 -20.78 -10.34 15.11
C HIS A 289 -19.68 -11.34 15.49
N VAL A 290 -18.40 -10.97 15.38
CA VAL A 290 -17.26 -11.89 15.58
C VAL A 290 -16.49 -11.67 16.90
N SER A 291 -16.60 -10.49 17.50
CA SER A 291 -15.85 -10.17 18.72
C SER A 291 -16.26 -11.07 19.90
N GLY A 292 -15.27 -11.51 20.69
CA GLY A 292 -15.51 -12.35 21.86
C GLY A 292 -16.03 -13.77 21.58
N LYS A 293 -16.10 -14.20 20.31
CA LYS A 293 -16.58 -15.53 19.90
C LYS A 293 -15.46 -16.46 19.46
N VAL A 294 -15.71 -17.77 19.52
CA VAL A 294 -14.82 -18.78 18.93
C VAL A 294 -15.21 -18.96 17.46
N ILE A 295 -14.27 -18.68 16.56
CA ILE A 295 -14.52 -18.70 15.12
C ILE A 295 -13.66 -19.79 14.46
N LEU A 296 -14.29 -20.65 13.67
CA LEU A 296 -13.61 -21.66 12.85
C LEU A 296 -13.66 -21.26 11.38
N VAL A 297 -12.50 -21.21 10.72
CA VAL A 297 -12.39 -21.01 9.27
C VAL A 297 -11.79 -22.26 8.65
N THR A 298 -12.60 -23.01 7.88
CA THR A 298 -12.08 -24.15 7.09
C THR A 298 -11.57 -23.66 5.74
N GLY A 299 -10.49 -24.25 5.22
CA GLY A 299 -9.80 -23.71 4.05
C GLY A 299 -9.12 -22.39 4.37
N GLY A 300 -8.70 -22.19 5.63
CA GLY A 300 -8.20 -20.91 6.14
C GLY A 300 -6.84 -20.48 5.60
N GLY A 301 -6.11 -21.35 4.90
CA GLY A 301 -4.94 -21.01 4.10
C GLY A 301 -5.28 -20.66 2.64
N GLY A 302 -6.52 -20.87 2.19
CA GLY A 302 -6.97 -20.47 0.85
C GLY A 302 -7.03 -18.94 0.68
N SER A 303 -7.22 -18.46 -0.56
CA SER A 303 -7.29 -17.02 -0.85
C SER A 303 -8.41 -16.30 -0.09
N ILE A 304 -9.62 -16.89 -0.03
CA ILE A 304 -10.75 -16.35 0.73
C ILE A 304 -10.65 -16.67 2.22
N GLY A 305 -10.13 -17.85 2.58
CA GLY A 305 -9.98 -18.26 3.98
C GLY A 305 -8.96 -17.41 4.73
N SER A 306 -7.79 -17.18 4.16
CA SER A 306 -6.73 -16.34 4.76
C SER A 306 -7.20 -14.89 4.92
N GLU A 307 -7.81 -14.38 3.85
CA GLU A 307 -8.93 -13.44 3.84
C GLU A 307 -9.66 -13.17 5.16
N LEU A 308 -10.61 -14.09 5.40
CA LEU A 308 -11.46 -14.16 6.58
C LEU A 308 -10.64 -14.13 7.85
N CYS A 309 -9.57 -14.93 7.94
CA CYS A 309 -8.71 -14.99 9.11
C CYS A 309 -8.10 -13.61 9.45
N ARG A 310 -7.64 -12.84 8.45
CA ARG A 310 -7.08 -11.48 8.67
C ARG A 310 -8.11 -10.51 9.22
N GLN A 311 -9.31 -10.49 8.62
CA GLN A 311 -10.36 -9.57 9.04
C GLN A 311 -10.92 -9.97 10.40
N ILE A 312 -11.20 -11.26 10.62
CA ILE A 312 -11.66 -11.76 11.93
C ILE A 312 -10.64 -11.45 13.02
N ALA A 313 -9.35 -11.67 12.79
CA ALA A 313 -8.30 -11.38 13.77
C ALA A 313 -8.24 -9.89 14.17
N ALA A 314 -8.60 -8.97 13.26
CA ALA A 314 -8.65 -7.54 13.53
C ALA A 314 -9.79 -7.12 14.48
N HIS A 315 -10.75 -8.02 14.74
CA HIS A 315 -11.97 -7.75 15.51
C HIS A 315 -12.03 -8.48 16.86
N HIS A 316 -10.87 -8.85 17.41
CA HIS A 316 -10.72 -9.41 18.77
C HIS A 316 -11.65 -10.62 19.05
N PRO A 317 -11.55 -11.72 18.29
CA PRO A 317 -12.28 -12.93 18.58
C PRO A 317 -11.75 -13.54 19.90
N LYS A 318 -12.57 -14.32 20.59
CA LYS A 318 -12.12 -15.08 21.78
C LYS A 318 -11.08 -16.13 21.39
N GLN A 319 -11.27 -16.75 20.23
CA GLN A 319 -10.32 -17.66 19.61
C GLN A 319 -10.58 -17.75 18.10
N LEU A 320 -9.52 -17.73 17.30
CA LEU A 320 -9.58 -18.00 15.87
C LEU A 320 -8.96 -19.37 15.60
N ILE A 321 -9.68 -20.24 14.89
CA ILE A 321 -9.24 -21.57 14.52
C ILE A 321 -9.14 -21.64 13.00
N ILE A 322 -7.94 -21.88 12.50
CA ILE A 322 -7.65 -22.08 11.09
C ILE A 322 -7.57 -23.59 10.85
N LEU A 323 -8.46 -24.11 10.01
CA LEU A 323 -8.43 -25.50 9.57
C LEU A 323 -8.09 -25.53 8.08
N ASP A 324 -7.03 -26.23 7.70
CA ASP A 324 -6.66 -26.41 6.29
C ASP A 324 -6.00 -27.78 6.09
N ILE A 325 -6.03 -28.29 4.86
CA ILE A 325 -5.31 -29.50 4.49
C ILE A 325 -3.88 -29.19 4.02
N TYR A 326 -3.67 -27.98 3.47
CA TYR A 326 -2.39 -27.59 2.90
C TYR A 326 -1.54 -26.81 3.91
N GLU A 327 -0.54 -27.49 4.46
CA GLU A 327 0.26 -27.01 5.57
C GLU A 327 1.03 -25.71 5.30
N ASN A 328 1.53 -25.51 4.07
CA ASN A 328 2.34 -24.32 3.75
C ASN A 328 1.50 -23.04 3.82
N ASN A 329 0.31 -23.03 3.21
CA ASN A 329 -0.54 -21.84 3.27
C ASN A 329 -1.06 -21.60 4.69
N ALA A 330 -1.35 -22.66 5.45
CA ALA A 330 -1.77 -22.55 6.84
C ALA A 330 -0.65 -21.96 7.72
N TYR A 331 0.60 -22.38 7.49
CA TYR A 331 1.78 -21.84 8.14
C TYR A 331 2.01 -20.36 7.79
N ASP A 332 1.88 -19.98 6.52
CA ASP A 332 2.09 -18.60 6.08
C ASP A 332 1.10 -17.64 6.77
N ILE A 333 -0.19 -17.98 6.77
CA ILE A 333 -1.19 -17.14 7.46
C ILE A 333 -0.99 -17.14 8.97
N GLN A 334 -0.56 -18.26 9.57
CA GLN A 334 -0.23 -18.32 10.99
C GLN A 334 0.88 -17.32 11.35
N GLN A 335 1.98 -17.33 10.61
CA GLN A 335 3.12 -16.45 10.86
C GLN A 335 2.74 -14.98 10.65
N GLU A 336 1.92 -14.69 9.64
CA GLU A 336 1.40 -13.36 9.38
C GLU A 336 0.59 -12.83 10.57
N LEU A 337 -0.39 -13.61 11.05
CA LEU A 337 -1.28 -13.22 12.13
C LEU A 337 -0.57 -13.11 13.47
N LEU A 338 0.35 -14.03 13.80
CA LEU A 338 1.11 -13.97 15.06
C LEU A 338 2.03 -12.75 15.12
N ARG A 339 2.59 -12.30 13.98
CA ARG A 339 3.40 -11.09 13.92
C ARG A 339 2.55 -9.83 14.10
N LYS A 340 1.36 -9.80 13.50
CA LYS A 340 0.49 -8.61 13.50
C LYS A 340 -0.35 -8.50 14.77
N TYR A 341 -0.78 -9.62 15.34
CA TYR A 341 -1.64 -9.73 16.52
C TYR A 341 -1.06 -10.72 17.54
N PRO A 342 -0.02 -10.34 18.30
CA PRO A 342 0.68 -11.25 19.22
C PRO A 342 -0.19 -11.83 20.35
N GLU A 343 -1.28 -11.15 20.70
CA GLU A 343 -2.22 -11.57 21.75
C GLU A 343 -3.39 -12.42 21.21
N LEU A 344 -3.45 -12.66 19.89
CA LEU A 344 -4.49 -13.46 19.28
C LEU A 344 -4.40 -14.91 19.77
N ASN A 345 -5.46 -15.40 20.41
CA ASN A 345 -5.64 -16.82 20.67
C ASN A 345 -5.91 -17.55 19.35
N LEU A 346 -4.85 -18.08 18.75
CA LEU A 346 -4.86 -18.71 17.43
C LEU A 346 -4.58 -20.21 17.54
N ALA A 347 -5.46 -21.03 16.99
CA ALA A 347 -5.22 -22.45 16.75
C ALA A 347 -5.12 -22.73 15.25
N VAL A 348 -4.11 -23.47 14.82
CA VAL A 348 -3.95 -23.88 13.41
C VAL A 348 -3.93 -25.39 13.36
N LEU A 349 -4.87 -25.97 12.61
CA LEU A 349 -5.16 -27.39 12.60
C LEU A 349 -5.06 -27.91 11.17
N ILE A 350 -4.19 -28.90 10.98
CA ILE A 350 -4.08 -29.59 9.69
C ILE A 350 -5.08 -30.75 9.67
N ALA A 351 -6.08 -30.66 8.79
CA ALA A 351 -7.12 -31.66 8.65
C ALA A 351 -7.86 -31.53 7.30
N SER A 352 -8.34 -32.65 6.78
CA SER A 352 -9.30 -32.67 5.68
C SER A 352 -10.72 -32.61 6.21
N VAL A 353 -11.57 -31.80 5.58
CA VAL A 353 -13.02 -31.78 5.85
C VAL A 353 -13.72 -33.10 5.51
N ARG A 354 -13.04 -34.01 4.78
CA ARG A 354 -13.54 -35.34 4.45
C ARG A 354 -13.45 -36.32 5.63
N ASN A 355 -12.59 -36.06 6.61
CA ASN A 355 -12.35 -36.94 7.75
C ASN A 355 -13.33 -36.60 8.88
N GLU A 356 -14.40 -37.38 8.99
CA GLU A 356 -15.48 -37.15 9.96
C GLU A 356 -14.98 -37.18 11.41
N GLU A 357 -14.24 -38.21 11.82
CA GLU A 357 -13.72 -38.34 13.19
C GLU A 357 -12.84 -37.16 13.59
N ARG A 358 -11.99 -36.69 12.65
CA ARG A 358 -11.13 -35.54 12.91
C ARG A 358 -11.96 -34.26 13.05
N ILE A 359 -12.92 -34.02 12.17
CA ILE A 359 -13.81 -32.87 12.27
C ILE A 359 -14.61 -32.91 13.58
N ASP A 360 -15.14 -34.07 13.94
CA ASP A 360 -15.90 -34.27 15.17
C ASP A 360 -15.06 -33.92 16.41
N SER A 361 -13.83 -34.45 16.51
CA SER A 361 -12.92 -34.13 17.63
C SER A 361 -12.58 -32.64 17.74
N ILE A 362 -12.52 -31.92 16.61
CA ILE A 362 -12.23 -30.49 16.57
C ILE A 362 -13.44 -29.72 17.11
N PHE A 363 -14.65 -30.04 16.67
CA PHE A 363 -15.84 -29.38 17.19
C PHE A 363 -16.07 -29.70 18.67
N GLU A 364 -15.82 -30.93 19.10
CA GLU A 364 -15.91 -31.33 20.51
C GLU A 364 -14.98 -30.49 21.40
N THR A 365 -13.71 -30.35 20.96
CA THR A 365 -12.65 -29.67 21.71
C THR A 365 -12.87 -28.16 21.76
N TYR A 366 -13.14 -27.54 20.61
CA TYR A 366 -13.08 -26.09 20.47
C TYR A 366 -14.45 -25.39 20.56
N ARG A 367 -15.55 -26.10 20.29
CA ARG A 367 -16.93 -25.57 20.36
C ARG A 367 -17.10 -24.22 19.64
N PRO A 368 -16.89 -24.16 18.31
CA PRO A 368 -16.98 -22.91 17.57
C PRO A 368 -18.40 -22.34 17.58
N ASN A 369 -18.50 -21.03 17.88
CA ASN A 369 -19.75 -20.27 17.79
C ASN A 369 -20.14 -20.03 16.33
N ILE A 370 -19.16 -19.72 15.47
CA ILE A 370 -19.37 -19.42 14.05
C ILE A 370 -18.38 -20.22 13.22
N VAL A 371 -18.88 -20.84 12.14
CA VAL A 371 -18.06 -21.53 11.14
C VAL A 371 -18.16 -20.78 9.82
N TYR A 372 -17.01 -20.32 9.30
CA TYR A 372 -16.88 -19.87 7.92
C TYR A 372 -16.28 -20.99 7.08
N HIS A 373 -17.11 -21.59 6.21
CA HIS A 373 -16.73 -22.73 5.40
C HIS A 373 -16.23 -22.31 4.01
N ALA A 374 -14.91 -22.14 3.89
CA ALA A 374 -14.22 -21.77 2.65
C ALA A 374 -13.41 -22.93 2.01
N ALA A 375 -13.50 -24.15 2.54
CA ALA A 375 -12.79 -25.31 1.99
C ALA A 375 -13.53 -25.88 0.78
N ALA A 376 -12.94 -25.79 -0.41
CA ALA A 376 -13.50 -26.37 -1.63
C ALA A 376 -12.42 -26.53 -2.72
N HIS A 377 -12.66 -27.45 -3.66
CA HIS A 377 -12.00 -27.43 -4.95
C HIS A 377 -12.75 -26.48 -5.89
N LYS A 378 -12.03 -25.58 -6.55
CA LYS A 378 -12.61 -24.50 -7.38
C LYS A 378 -12.23 -24.53 -8.86
N HIS A 379 -11.24 -25.33 -9.24
CA HIS A 379 -10.71 -25.30 -10.61
C HIS A 379 -11.59 -26.12 -11.54
N VAL A 380 -12.42 -25.45 -12.35
CA VAL A 380 -13.38 -26.11 -13.27
C VAL A 380 -12.72 -27.21 -14.10
N PRO A 381 -11.61 -27.00 -14.83
CA PRO A 381 -11.04 -28.07 -15.67
C PRO A 381 -10.60 -29.30 -14.87
N LEU A 382 -9.94 -29.09 -13.72
CA LEU A 382 -9.51 -30.19 -12.87
C LEU A 382 -10.71 -30.97 -12.29
N MET A 383 -11.81 -30.27 -11.99
CA MET A 383 -13.01 -30.93 -11.46
C MET A 383 -13.80 -31.63 -12.55
N GLU A 384 -13.77 -31.15 -13.80
CA GLU A 384 -14.28 -31.93 -14.94
C GLU A 384 -13.47 -33.22 -15.14
N ASP A 385 -12.15 -33.18 -14.98
CA ASP A 385 -11.31 -34.39 -15.08
C ASP A 385 -11.44 -35.31 -13.85
N SER A 386 -11.85 -34.77 -12.69
CA SER A 386 -11.96 -35.49 -11.42
C SER A 386 -13.30 -35.20 -10.72
N PRO A 387 -14.44 -35.59 -11.31
CA PRO A 387 -15.75 -35.18 -10.83
C PRO A 387 -16.12 -35.83 -9.49
N HIS A 388 -15.68 -37.07 -9.24
CA HIS A 388 -15.88 -37.74 -7.94
C HIS A 388 -15.19 -36.99 -6.80
N GLU A 389 -13.98 -36.44 -7.03
CA GLU A 389 -13.27 -35.65 -6.02
C GLU A 389 -13.97 -34.31 -5.74
N ALA A 390 -14.58 -33.68 -6.74
CA ALA A 390 -15.44 -32.51 -6.54
C ALA A 390 -16.58 -32.83 -5.57
N ILE A 391 -17.25 -33.97 -5.75
CA ILE A 391 -18.36 -34.40 -4.89
C ILE A 391 -17.90 -34.79 -3.49
N LYS A 392 -16.86 -35.63 -3.36
CA LYS A 392 -16.31 -36.05 -2.06
C LYS A 392 -15.84 -34.86 -1.22
N ASN A 393 -15.15 -33.90 -1.84
CA ASN A 393 -14.59 -32.77 -1.12
C ASN A 393 -15.61 -31.65 -0.90
N ASN A 394 -16.29 -31.19 -1.95
CA ASN A 394 -17.18 -30.04 -1.84
C ASN A 394 -18.47 -30.43 -1.14
N VAL A 395 -19.17 -31.47 -1.62
CA VAL A 395 -20.49 -31.85 -1.08
C VAL A 395 -20.35 -32.55 0.26
N PHE A 396 -19.68 -33.70 0.29
CA PHE A 396 -19.60 -34.51 1.51
C PHE A 396 -18.62 -33.96 2.55
N GLY A 397 -17.62 -33.17 2.13
CA GLY A 397 -16.81 -32.38 3.06
C GLY A 397 -17.64 -31.28 3.73
N THR A 398 -18.46 -30.53 2.96
CA THR A 398 -19.41 -29.57 3.54
C THR A 398 -20.38 -30.27 4.50
N TYR A 399 -20.93 -31.43 4.10
CA TYR A 399 -21.91 -32.16 4.90
C TYR A 399 -21.38 -32.53 6.29
N LYS A 400 -20.16 -33.08 6.36
CA LYS A 400 -19.54 -33.48 7.62
C LYS A 400 -19.31 -32.31 8.56
N VAL A 401 -18.80 -31.19 8.05
CA VAL A 401 -18.59 -29.98 8.86
C VAL A 401 -19.92 -29.38 9.29
N ALA A 402 -20.92 -29.36 8.41
CA ALA A 402 -22.25 -28.87 8.72
C ALA A 402 -22.94 -29.74 9.80
N GLN A 403 -22.82 -31.07 9.73
CA GLN A 403 -23.33 -31.99 10.74
C GLN A 403 -22.64 -31.82 12.10
N ALA A 404 -21.32 -31.64 12.11
CA ALA A 404 -20.59 -31.35 13.34
C ALA A 404 -21.03 -30.02 13.96
N ALA A 405 -21.30 -29.00 13.13
CA ALA A 405 -21.81 -27.71 13.60
C ALA A 405 -23.18 -27.85 14.31
N ASP A 406 -24.12 -28.61 13.73
CA ASP A 406 -25.40 -28.93 14.39
C ASP A 406 -25.20 -29.70 15.70
N ARG A 407 -24.46 -30.81 15.63
CA ARG A 407 -24.21 -31.72 16.76
C ARG A 407 -23.63 -31.02 17.99
N TYR A 408 -22.72 -30.07 17.76
CA TYR A 408 -22.00 -29.37 18.82
C TYR A 408 -22.54 -27.98 19.16
N GLY A 409 -23.66 -27.57 18.55
CA GLY A 409 -24.39 -26.37 18.90
C GLY A 409 -23.74 -25.07 18.43
N THR A 410 -23.20 -25.04 17.21
CA THR A 410 -22.72 -23.82 16.57
C THR A 410 -23.88 -22.85 16.32
N ASP A 411 -23.70 -21.55 16.57
CA ASP A 411 -24.77 -20.56 16.39
C ASP A 411 -25.04 -20.28 14.90
N LYS A 412 -23.98 -20.25 14.08
CA LYS A 412 -24.05 -19.89 12.67
C LYS A 412 -23.02 -20.60 11.80
N PHE A 413 -23.45 -21.07 10.65
CA PHE A 413 -22.62 -21.68 9.61
C PHE A 413 -22.75 -20.89 8.31
N VAL A 414 -21.65 -20.30 7.85
CA VAL A 414 -21.58 -19.48 6.65
C VAL A 414 -20.81 -20.23 5.56
N LEU A 415 -21.51 -20.70 4.53
CA LEU A 415 -20.95 -21.34 3.36
C LEU A 415 -20.48 -20.29 2.34
N ILE A 416 -19.22 -20.38 1.93
CA ILE A 416 -18.74 -19.62 0.77
C ILE A 416 -19.20 -20.34 -0.50
N SER A 417 -20.03 -19.67 -1.30
CA SER A 417 -20.54 -20.15 -2.60
C SER A 417 -20.00 -19.29 -3.75
N THR A 418 -20.51 -19.50 -4.95
CA THR A 418 -20.01 -18.90 -6.20
C THR A 418 -21.14 -18.65 -7.18
N ASP A 419 -21.00 -17.64 -8.03
CA ASP A 419 -21.81 -17.43 -9.24
C ASP A 419 -22.02 -18.69 -10.10
N LYS A 420 -21.01 -19.57 -10.19
CA LYS A 420 -21.06 -20.82 -10.96
C LYS A 420 -22.05 -21.85 -10.41
N ALA A 421 -22.58 -21.65 -9.20
CA ALA A 421 -23.65 -22.48 -8.67
C ALA A 421 -25.03 -22.12 -9.25
N VAL A 422 -25.16 -20.98 -9.93
CA VAL A 422 -26.39 -20.55 -10.61
C VAL A 422 -26.40 -21.16 -12.02
N ASN A 423 -27.43 -21.96 -12.31
CA ASN A 423 -27.60 -22.69 -13.58
C ASN A 423 -26.27 -23.34 -14.04
N PRO A 424 -25.70 -24.25 -13.23
CA PRO A 424 -24.34 -24.72 -13.44
C PRO A 424 -24.20 -25.45 -14.79
N THR A 425 -23.07 -25.24 -15.46
CA THR A 425 -22.69 -25.96 -16.70
C THR A 425 -21.46 -26.84 -16.54
N ASN A 426 -20.96 -26.93 -15.31
CA ASN A 426 -19.81 -27.73 -14.92
C ASN A 426 -20.04 -28.36 -13.55
N ILE A 427 -19.38 -29.49 -13.31
CA ILE A 427 -19.51 -30.29 -12.09
C ILE A 427 -19.04 -29.55 -10.84
N MET A 428 -18.07 -28.64 -10.98
CA MET A 428 -17.61 -27.79 -9.88
C MET A 428 -18.75 -26.89 -9.39
N GLY A 429 -19.40 -26.16 -10.30
CA GLY A 429 -20.57 -25.34 -10.01
C GLY A 429 -21.74 -26.15 -9.46
N ALA A 430 -22.03 -27.30 -10.08
CA ALA A 430 -23.09 -28.20 -9.63
C ALA A 430 -22.84 -28.74 -8.21
N SER A 431 -21.59 -29.08 -7.87
CA SER A 431 -21.22 -29.49 -6.51
C SER A 431 -21.47 -28.39 -5.48
N LYS A 432 -21.25 -27.12 -5.84
CA LYS A 432 -21.54 -25.98 -4.96
C LYS A 432 -23.04 -25.71 -4.83
N ARG A 433 -23.81 -25.94 -5.90
CA ARG A 433 -25.28 -25.91 -5.85
C ARG A 433 -25.84 -26.98 -4.91
N LEU A 434 -25.28 -28.20 -4.95
CA LEU A 434 -25.61 -29.25 -3.98
C LEU A 434 -25.28 -28.84 -2.53
N CYS A 435 -24.15 -28.17 -2.30
CA CYS A 435 -23.82 -27.64 -0.97
C CYS A 435 -24.89 -26.64 -0.48
N GLU A 436 -25.41 -25.78 -1.36
CA GLU A 436 -26.48 -24.82 -1.01
C GLU A 436 -27.78 -25.54 -0.63
N MET A 437 -28.22 -26.50 -1.43
CA MET A 437 -29.41 -27.33 -1.14
C MET A 437 -29.24 -28.08 0.19
N LEU A 438 -28.05 -28.61 0.44
CA LEU A 438 -27.71 -29.32 1.67
C LEU A 438 -27.85 -28.42 2.90
N ILE A 439 -27.24 -27.23 2.89
CA ILE A 439 -27.31 -26.36 4.07
C ILE A 439 -28.71 -25.79 4.28
N GLN A 440 -29.51 -25.61 3.22
CA GLN A 440 -30.92 -25.22 3.35
C GLN A 440 -31.74 -26.32 4.00
N THR A 441 -31.55 -27.57 3.56
CA THR A 441 -32.19 -28.74 4.17
C THR A 441 -31.82 -28.89 5.65
N MET A 442 -30.57 -28.59 6.01
CA MET A 442 -30.12 -28.63 7.40
C MET A 442 -30.71 -27.49 8.25
N ASN A 443 -30.87 -26.29 7.68
CA ASN A 443 -31.47 -25.15 8.38
C ASN A 443 -32.91 -25.44 8.85
N CYS A 444 -33.68 -26.21 8.08
CA CYS A 444 -35.06 -26.58 8.42
C CYS A 444 -35.17 -27.46 9.68
N CYS A 445 -34.12 -28.23 9.99
CA CYS A 445 -34.14 -29.22 11.08
C CYS A 445 -33.10 -28.99 12.19
N SER A 446 -32.31 -27.93 12.12
CA SER A 446 -31.22 -27.62 13.04
C SER A 446 -31.51 -26.36 13.87
N ARG A 447 -30.82 -26.22 15.01
CA ARG A 447 -30.74 -24.94 15.75
C ARG A 447 -29.66 -24.01 15.20
N THR A 448 -28.69 -24.55 14.47
CA THR A 448 -27.64 -23.79 13.79
C THR A 448 -28.26 -23.03 12.62
N ASN A 449 -27.99 -21.74 12.51
CA ASN A 449 -28.40 -20.96 11.35
C ASN A 449 -27.43 -21.20 10.20
N TYR A 450 -27.91 -21.81 9.13
CA TYR A 450 -27.10 -22.04 7.93
C TYR A 450 -27.41 -21.00 6.86
N VAL A 451 -26.35 -20.41 6.29
CA VAL A 451 -26.46 -19.47 5.18
C VAL A 451 -25.37 -19.69 4.15
N ALA A 452 -25.62 -19.31 2.91
CA ALA A 452 -24.62 -19.26 1.85
C ALA A 452 -24.42 -17.83 1.37
N VAL A 453 -23.22 -17.51 0.88
CA VAL A 453 -22.94 -16.23 0.22
C VAL A 453 -22.36 -16.51 -1.17
N ARG A 454 -23.07 -16.07 -2.22
CA ARG A 454 -22.64 -16.15 -3.62
C ARG A 454 -21.94 -14.85 -4.02
N PHE A 455 -20.79 -15.00 -4.65
CA PHE A 455 -20.10 -13.91 -5.34
C PHE A 455 -19.32 -14.44 -6.54
N GLY A 456 -18.92 -13.53 -7.42
CA GLY A 456 -18.18 -13.84 -8.64
C GLY A 456 -16.69 -14.03 -8.41
N ASN A 457 -15.90 -13.68 -9.43
CA ASN A 457 -14.46 -13.84 -9.35
C ASN A 457 -13.84 -12.81 -8.39
N VAL A 458 -12.77 -13.22 -7.72
CA VAL A 458 -11.95 -12.33 -6.89
C VAL A 458 -10.56 -12.14 -7.50
N LEU A 459 -10.06 -10.91 -7.43
CA LEU A 459 -8.79 -10.51 -8.02
C LEU A 459 -7.60 -11.17 -7.29
N GLY A 460 -6.58 -11.56 -8.06
CA GLY A 460 -5.33 -12.08 -7.49
C GLY A 460 -5.44 -13.43 -6.76
N SER A 461 -6.57 -14.13 -6.80
CA SER A 461 -6.69 -15.41 -6.09
C SER A 461 -5.79 -16.50 -6.68
N ASN A 462 -5.40 -17.48 -5.85
CA ASN A 462 -4.48 -18.55 -6.24
C ASN A 462 -4.99 -19.29 -7.48
N GLY A 463 -4.11 -19.48 -8.47
CA GLY A 463 -4.42 -20.16 -9.72
C GLY A 463 -5.43 -19.44 -10.63
N SER A 464 -5.70 -18.14 -10.39
CA SER A 464 -6.56 -17.34 -11.27
C SER A 464 -5.82 -16.77 -12.48
N VAL A 465 -6.57 -16.09 -13.36
CA VAL A 465 -6.08 -15.56 -14.63
C VAL A 465 -5.01 -14.48 -14.47
N ILE A 466 -5.08 -13.64 -13.42
CA ILE A 466 -4.13 -12.53 -13.23
C ILE A 466 -2.73 -13.04 -12.86
N PRO A 467 -2.54 -13.94 -11.86
CA PRO A 467 -1.25 -14.57 -11.63
C PRO A 467 -0.68 -15.29 -12.85
N LEU A 468 -1.54 -15.94 -13.65
CA LEU A 468 -1.13 -16.60 -14.88
C LEU A 468 -0.59 -15.58 -15.90
N PHE A 469 -1.30 -14.48 -16.13
CA PHE A 469 -0.86 -13.43 -17.05
C PHE A 469 0.43 -12.76 -16.57
N LYS A 470 0.56 -12.43 -15.28
CA LYS A 470 1.80 -11.90 -14.70
C LYS A 470 2.98 -12.85 -14.95
N LYS A 471 2.77 -14.16 -14.77
CA LYS A 471 3.79 -15.17 -15.05
C LYS A 471 4.14 -15.25 -16.55
N GLN A 472 3.15 -15.30 -17.42
CA GLN A 472 3.34 -15.34 -18.88
C GLN A 472 4.09 -14.09 -19.37
N ILE A 473 3.74 -12.90 -18.86
CA ILE A 473 4.42 -11.65 -19.18
C ILE A 473 5.88 -11.69 -18.72
N ALA A 474 6.13 -12.15 -17.49
CA ALA A 474 7.50 -12.29 -16.97
C ALA A 474 8.34 -13.31 -17.76
N GLU A 475 7.72 -14.30 -18.38
CA GLU A 475 8.34 -15.30 -19.26
C GLU A 475 8.50 -14.81 -20.72
N GLY A 476 8.02 -13.62 -21.06
CA GLY A 476 8.11 -13.03 -22.41
C GLY A 476 6.90 -13.29 -23.33
N GLY A 477 5.83 -13.86 -22.80
CA GLY A 477 4.60 -14.18 -23.54
C GLY A 477 4.66 -15.50 -24.32
N PRO A 478 3.63 -15.80 -25.13
CA PRO A 478 2.39 -15.02 -25.31
C PRO A 478 1.46 -15.11 -24.10
N VAL A 479 0.61 -14.11 -23.92
CA VAL A 479 -0.49 -14.16 -22.95
C VAL A 479 -1.67 -14.93 -23.55
N THR A 480 -2.21 -15.91 -22.83
CA THR A 480 -3.26 -16.79 -23.36
C THR A 480 -4.65 -16.40 -22.90
N VAL A 481 -5.50 -15.92 -23.81
CA VAL A 481 -6.91 -15.59 -23.53
C VAL A 481 -7.80 -16.66 -24.15
N THR A 482 -8.83 -17.14 -23.43
CA THR A 482 -9.68 -18.23 -23.95
C THR A 482 -10.54 -17.77 -25.11
N HIS A 483 -11.22 -16.63 -24.99
CA HIS A 483 -12.07 -16.07 -26.04
C HIS A 483 -12.04 -14.53 -26.03
N PRO A 484 -12.10 -13.83 -27.18
CA PRO A 484 -12.05 -12.36 -27.24
C PRO A 484 -13.19 -11.67 -26.47
N ASP A 485 -14.39 -12.24 -26.50
CA ASP A 485 -15.57 -11.65 -25.87
C ASP A 485 -15.78 -12.05 -24.40
N ILE A 486 -14.99 -13.02 -23.93
CA ILE A 486 -14.47 -13.18 -22.58
C ILE A 486 -14.87 -12.22 -21.44
N ILE A 487 -16.02 -12.29 -20.73
CA ILE A 487 -16.24 -11.40 -19.56
C ILE A 487 -16.36 -12.12 -18.22
N ARG A 488 -15.88 -11.47 -17.15
CA ARG A 488 -16.06 -11.91 -15.77
C ARG A 488 -16.33 -10.72 -14.86
N TYR A 489 -17.05 -10.96 -13.77
CA TYR A 489 -17.28 -9.99 -12.72
C TYR A 489 -16.20 -10.11 -11.66
N PHE A 490 -15.63 -8.98 -11.24
CA PHE A 490 -14.52 -8.96 -10.30
C PHE A 490 -14.79 -8.07 -9.09
N MET A 491 -14.29 -8.52 -7.96
CA MET A 491 -14.17 -7.75 -6.72
C MET A 491 -12.79 -8.06 -6.10
N THR A 492 -12.27 -7.19 -5.24
CA THR A 492 -11.06 -7.53 -4.48
C THR A 492 -11.38 -8.59 -3.43
N ILE A 493 -10.36 -9.36 -3.03
CA ILE A 493 -10.50 -10.36 -1.95
C ILE A 493 -10.95 -9.71 -0.62
N PRO A 494 -10.35 -8.59 -0.16
CA PRO A 494 -10.79 -7.92 1.07
C PRO A 494 -12.25 -7.48 1.03
N GLU A 495 -12.69 -6.87 -0.08
CA GLU A 495 -14.09 -6.43 -0.23
C GLU A 495 -15.07 -7.61 -0.16
N ALA A 496 -14.80 -8.70 -0.90
CA ALA A 496 -15.67 -9.87 -0.92
C ALA A 496 -15.79 -10.48 0.49
N VAL A 497 -14.67 -10.62 1.20
CA VAL A 497 -14.64 -11.14 2.57
C VAL A 497 -15.41 -10.22 3.53
N SER A 498 -15.26 -8.91 3.42
CA SER A 498 -15.97 -7.99 4.30
C SER A 498 -17.49 -8.05 4.09
N LEU A 499 -17.95 -8.16 2.84
CA LEU A 499 -19.36 -8.36 2.54
C LEU A 499 -19.86 -9.73 3.03
N VAL A 500 -19.03 -10.79 2.96
CA VAL A 500 -19.35 -12.10 3.55
C VAL A 500 -19.53 -12.02 5.06
N LEU A 501 -18.64 -11.31 5.78
CA LEU A 501 -18.75 -11.12 7.22
C LEU A 501 -20.03 -10.36 7.57
N GLN A 502 -20.39 -9.34 6.78
CA GLN A 502 -21.60 -8.56 6.99
C GLN A 502 -22.88 -9.35 6.66
N ALA A 503 -22.88 -10.15 5.60
CA ALA A 503 -23.96 -11.10 5.30
C ALA A 503 -24.13 -12.11 6.45
N GLY A 504 -23.01 -12.59 7.01
CA GLY A 504 -22.98 -13.38 8.23
C GLY A 504 -23.65 -12.67 9.42
N ALA A 505 -23.49 -11.37 9.57
CA ALA A 505 -24.17 -10.60 10.61
C ALA A 505 -25.69 -10.50 10.37
N TYR A 506 -26.13 -10.32 9.11
CA TYR A 506 -27.55 -10.21 8.74
C TYR A 506 -28.34 -11.52 8.77
N ALA A 507 -27.65 -12.65 8.60
CA ALA A 507 -28.24 -13.97 8.53
C ALA A 507 -29.16 -14.32 9.72
N LYS A 508 -30.37 -14.79 9.42
CA LYS A 508 -31.32 -15.35 10.40
C LYS A 508 -31.57 -16.86 10.20
N GLY A 509 -30.93 -17.46 9.20
CA GLY A 509 -31.02 -18.88 8.86
C GLY A 509 -31.79 -19.10 7.55
N GLY A 510 -31.21 -19.90 6.65
CA GLY A 510 -31.82 -20.35 5.40
C GLY A 510 -31.57 -19.42 4.21
N GLU A 511 -31.01 -18.23 4.43
CA GLU A 511 -30.74 -17.27 3.37
C GLU A 511 -29.57 -17.70 2.46
N ILE A 512 -29.73 -17.44 1.17
CA ILE A 512 -28.64 -17.41 0.20
C ILE A 512 -28.40 -15.96 -0.14
N PHE A 513 -27.31 -15.39 0.35
CA PHE A 513 -26.92 -14.03 0.03
C PHE A 513 -26.25 -13.95 -1.33
N VAL A 514 -26.49 -12.86 -2.03
CA VAL A 514 -25.95 -12.57 -3.35
C VAL A 514 -25.28 -11.20 -3.28
N LEU A 515 -23.99 -11.14 -3.64
CA LEU A 515 -23.22 -9.90 -3.64
C LEU A 515 -23.30 -9.22 -5.00
N ASP A 516 -23.50 -7.90 -5.00
CA ASP A 516 -23.41 -7.09 -6.20
C ASP A 516 -21.94 -6.95 -6.64
N MET A 517 -21.63 -7.52 -7.79
CA MET A 517 -20.29 -7.53 -8.34
C MET A 517 -19.98 -6.31 -9.21
N GLY A 518 -20.94 -5.42 -9.45
CA GLY A 518 -20.78 -4.27 -10.33
C GLY A 518 -20.62 -4.65 -11.81
N GLU A 519 -19.96 -3.79 -12.57
CA GLU A 519 -19.80 -3.96 -14.02
C GLU A 519 -18.86 -5.13 -14.38
N PRO A 520 -19.16 -5.87 -15.46
CA PRO A 520 -18.28 -6.93 -15.94
C PRO A 520 -17.01 -6.38 -16.59
N VAL A 521 -15.95 -7.18 -16.57
CA VAL A 521 -14.64 -6.87 -17.17
C VAL A 521 -14.33 -7.88 -18.26
N LYS A 522 -13.94 -7.39 -19.45
CA LYS A 522 -13.40 -8.24 -20.50
C LYS A 522 -12.01 -8.74 -20.12
N ILE A 523 -11.79 -10.05 -20.22
CA ILE A 523 -10.51 -10.69 -19.94
C ILE A 523 -9.46 -10.28 -20.98
N LEU A 524 -9.87 -9.98 -22.22
CA LEU A 524 -8.98 -9.39 -23.22
C LEU A 524 -8.46 -8.03 -22.75
N ASP A 525 -9.34 -7.13 -22.31
CA ASP A 525 -8.95 -5.81 -21.81
C ASP A 525 -8.05 -5.93 -20.58
N LEU A 526 -8.34 -6.89 -19.70
CA LEU A 526 -7.50 -7.22 -18.54
C LEU A 526 -6.09 -7.66 -18.96
N ALA A 527 -5.98 -8.54 -19.96
CA ALA A 527 -4.69 -8.97 -20.51
C ALA A 527 -3.91 -7.81 -21.13
N THR A 528 -4.57 -7.02 -21.99
CA THR A 528 -4.00 -5.83 -22.63
C THR A 528 -3.49 -4.83 -21.60
N ASN A 529 -4.28 -4.53 -20.57
CA ASN A 529 -3.91 -3.61 -19.52
C ASN A 529 -2.72 -4.13 -18.69
N LEU A 530 -2.67 -5.42 -18.37
CA LEU A 530 -1.52 -6.01 -17.65
C LEU A 530 -0.23 -5.93 -18.45
N ILE A 531 -0.26 -6.21 -19.76
CA ILE A 531 0.90 -6.08 -20.65
C ILE A 531 1.41 -4.64 -20.65
N LYS A 532 0.50 -3.66 -20.83
CA LYS A 532 0.84 -2.23 -20.84
C LYS A 532 1.40 -1.75 -19.50
N LEU A 533 0.79 -2.16 -18.37
CA LEU A 533 1.28 -1.82 -17.03
C LEU A 533 2.68 -2.37 -16.76
N SER A 534 3.03 -3.51 -17.35
CA SER A 534 4.37 -4.08 -17.28
C SER A 534 5.40 -3.38 -18.19
N GLY A 535 5.00 -2.32 -18.92
CA GLY A 535 5.88 -1.55 -19.81
C GLY A 535 6.09 -2.19 -21.19
N TYR A 536 5.22 -3.11 -21.59
CA TYR A 536 5.29 -3.81 -22.88
C TYR A 536 4.19 -3.35 -23.84
N ARG A 537 4.46 -3.37 -25.14
CA ARG A 537 3.50 -3.09 -26.20
C ARG A 537 2.83 -4.38 -26.67
N VAL A 538 1.51 -4.36 -26.68
CA VAL A 538 0.69 -5.51 -27.09
C VAL A 538 0.86 -5.75 -28.59
N GLY A 539 1.15 -6.99 -28.97
CA GLY A 539 1.36 -7.42 -30.36
C GLY A 539 2.76 -7.15 -30.92
N GLU A 540 3.55 -6.28 -30.29
CA GLU A 540 4.96 -6.04 -30.67
C GLU A 540 5.92 -6.74 -29.70
N ASP A 541 5.81 -6.44 -28.41
CA ASP A 541 6.69 -6.99 -27.39
C ASP A 541 6.10 -8.28 -26.80
N ILE A 542 4.76 -8.34 -26.64
CA ILE A 542 4.02 -9.52 -26.13
C ILE A 542 2.75 -9.74 -26.95
N GLU A 543 2.63 -10.93 -27.56
CA GLU A 543 1.43 -11.35 -28.29
C GLU A 543 0.33 -11.88 -27.35
N ILE A 544 -0.94 -11.66 -27.73
CA ILE A 544 -2.09 -12.33 -27.10
C ILE A 544 -2.57 -13.46 -28.01
N LYS A 545 -2.55 -14.69 -27.51
CA LYS A 545 -3.00 -15.88 -28.24
C LYS A 545 -4.36 -16.36 -27.74
N PHE A 546 -5.30 -16.54 -28.65
CA PHE A 546 -6.60 -17.13 -28.33
C PHE A 546 -6.52 -18.66 -28.30
N THR A 547 -6.95 -19.27 -27.19
CA THR A 547 -6.84 -20.73 -26.99
C THR A 547 -8.16 -21.48 -27.15
N GLY A 548 -9.28 -20.79 -27.29
CA GLY A 548 -10.62 -21.37 -27.23
C GLY A 548 -11.14 -21.52 -25.80
N LEU A 549 -12.46 -21.68 -25.67
CA LEU A 549 -13.13 -22.00 -24.41
C LEU A 549 -12.79 -23.42 -23.96
N ARG A 550 -12.63 -23.59 -22.65
CA ARG A 550 -12.38 -24.91 -22.04
C ARG A 550 -13.71 -25.65 -21.81
N PRO A 551 -13.70 -26.99 -21.70
CA PRO A 551 -14.89 -27.75 -21.33
C PRO A 551 -15.55 -27.21 -20.04
N GLY A 552 -16.87 -27.06 -20.05
CA GLY A 552 -17.64 -26.52 -18.92
C GLY A 552 -17.48 -25.02 -18.64
N GLU A 553 -16.63 -24.30 -19.39
CA GLU A 553 -16.40 -22.87 -19.20
C GLU A 553 -17.45 -22.01 -19.93
N LYS A 554 -18.18 -21.18 -19.17
CA LYS A 554 -19.14 -20.25 -19.74
C LYS A 554 -18.46 -19.06 -20.43
N MET A 555 -19.03 -18.59 -21.53
CA MET A 555 -18.63 -17.32 -22.13
C MET A 555 -18.98 -16.17 -21.16
N TYR A 556 -20.23 -16.15 -20.70
CA TYR A 556 -20.77 -15.17 -19.77
C TYR A 556 -21.21 -15.89 -18.50
N GLU A 557 -20.72 -15.45 -17.33
CA GLU A 557 -21.28 -15.93 -16.06
C GLU A 557 -22.68 -15.32 -15.85
N GLU A 558 -23.54 -16.02 -15.11
CA GLU A 558 -24.88 -15.51 -14.81
C GLU A 558 -24.80 -14.17 -14.07
N LEU A 559 -25.65 -13.24 -14.47
CA LEU A 559 -25.87 -12.02 -13.71
C LEU A 559 -26.58 -12.39 -12.41
N LEU A 560 -25.81 -12.47 -11.34
CA LEU A 560 -26.31 -12.71 -9.98
C LEU A 560 -27.51 -11.81 -9.63
N MET A 561 -27.49 -10.56 -10.11
CA MET A 561 -28.53 -9.55 -9.87
C MET A 561 -29.81 -9.73 -10.69
N ASN A 562 -29.84 -10.64 -11.66
CA ASN A 562 -31.02 -10.94 -12.47
C ASN A 562 -31.86 -12.09 -11.88
N GLU A 563 -31.45 -12.67 -10.75
CA GLU A 563 -32.23 -13.71 -10.06
C GLU A 563 -33.59 -13.14 -9.61
N GLU A 564 -34.69 -13.80 -10.00
CA GLU A 564 -36.02 -13.34 -9.65
C GLU A 564 -36.26 -13.41 -8.13
N GLY A 565 -36.86 -12.36 -7.56
CA GLY A 565 -37.26 -12.34 -6.16
C GLY A 565 -36.15 -11.99 -5.16
N LEU A 566 -35.04 -11.39 -5.62
CA LEU A 566 -34.02 -10.80 -4.74
C LEU A 566 -34.63 -9.76 -3.79
N LYS A 567 -34.29 -9.86 -2.51
CA LYS A 567 -34.68 -8.89 -1.47
C LYS A 567 -33.48 -8.06 -1.05
N GLU A 568 -33.69 -6.74 -0.94
CA GLU A 568 -32.66 -5.82 -0.46
C GLU A 568 -32.36 -6.04 1.03
N THR A 569 -31.11 -5.82 1.42
CA THR A 569 -30.70 -5.71 2.82
C THR A 569 -30.41 -4.23 3.17
N ALA A 570 -30.00 -3.96 4.42
CA ALA A 570 -29.54 -2.62 4.79
C ALA A 570 -28.29 -2.18 4.00
N ASN A 571 -27.49 -3.13 3.52
CA ASN A 571 -26.38 -2.87 2.62
C ASN A 571 -26.82 -3.07 1.16
N LYS A 572 -26.70 -2.02 0.34
CA LYS A 572 -27.05 -2.04 -1.09
C LYS A 572 -26.21 -2.99 -1.95
N MET A 573 -25.12 -3.53 -1.40
CA MET A 573 -24.25 -4.52 -2.05
C MET A 573 -24.62 -5.96 -1.72
N ILE A 574 -25.57 -6.18 -0.80
CA ILE A 574 -25.94 -7.50 -0.29
C ILE A 574 -27.44 -7.70 -0.49
N PHE A 575 -27.79 -8.76 -1.21
CA PHE A 575 -29.18 -9.14 -1.50
C PHE A 575 -29.44 -10.55 -0.98
N ILE A 576 -30.70 -10.87 -0.71
CA ILE A 576 -31.14 -12.21 -0.30
C ILE A 576 -31.88 -12.84 -1.48
N GLY A 577 -31.32 -13.93 -2.00
CA GLY A 577 -31.94 -14.77 -3.02
C GLY A 577 -33.12 -15.57 -2.50
N LYS A 578 -33.99 -16.01 -3.42
CA LYS A 578 -35.10 -16.90 -3.09
C LYS A 578 -34.54 -18.28 -2.68
N PRO A 579 -35.10 -18.94 -1.65
CA PRO A 579 -34.74 -20.32 -1.33
C PRO A 579 -34.91 -21.25 -2.53
N ILE A 580 -34.08 -22.29 -2.62
CA ILE A 580 -34.19 -23.27 -3.69
C ILE A 580 -35.41 -24.15 -3.38
N GLU A 581 -36.34 -24.27 -4.33
CA GLU A 581 -37.50 -25.15 -4.20
C GLU A 581 -37.12 -26.56 -4.67
N PHE A 582 -37.15 -27.54 -3.77
CA PHE A 582 -36.92 -28.96 -4.05
C PHE A 582 -37.55 -29.84 -2.95
N ASP A 583 -37.73 -31.13 -3.23
CA ASP A 583 -38.23 -32.10 -2.26
C ASP A 583 -37.08 -32.55 -1.33
N GLU A 584 -37.16 -32.16 -0.05
CA GLU A 584 -36.12 -32.46 0.95
C GLU A 584 -36.00 -33.95 1.28
N GLU A 585 -37.10 -34.72 1.25
CA GLU A 585 -37.06 -36.16 1.53
C GLU A 585 -36.38 -36.89 0.38
N GLN A 586 -36.78 -36.58 -0.85
CA GLN A 586 -36.15 -37.12 -2.05
C GLN A 586 -34.66 -36.76 -2.10
N PHE A 587 -34.31 -35.50 -1.80
CA PHE A 587 -32.93 -35.04 -1.80
C PHE A 587 -32.06 -35.81 -0.79
N ARG A 588 -32.57 -36.13 0.40
CA ARG A 588 -31.84 -36.92 1.40
C ARG A 588 -31.59 -38.36 0.95
N GLU A 589 -32.51 -38.97 0.20
CA GLU A 589 -32.31 -40.30 -0.37
C GLU A 589 -31.27 -40.26 -1.49
N GLN A 590 -31.42 -39.32 -2.42
CA GLN A 590 -30.49 -39.11 -3.52
C GLN A 590 -29.07 -38.80 -3.02
N LEU A 591 -28.92 -38.06 -1.92
CA LEU A 591 -27.61 -37.76 -1.33
C LEU A 591 -26.89 -39.03 -0.85
N LYS A 592 -27.61 -40.03 -0.32
CA LYS A 592 -27.03 -41.32 0.08
C LYS A 592 -26.55 -42.13 -1.13
N GLU A 593 -27.33 -42.11 -2.20
CA GLU A 593 -26.95 -42.75 -3.46
C GLU A 593 -25.73 -42.07 -4.08
N LEU A 594 -25.71 -40.73 -4.08
CA LEU A 594 -24.59 -39.92 -4.53
C LEU A 594 -23.31 -40.19 -3.72
N GLU A 595 -23.42 -40.42 -2.41
CA GLU A 595 -22.27 -40.73 -1.56
C GLU A 595 -21.63 -42.07 -1.96
N ARG A 596 -22.47 -43.10 -2.14
CA ARG A 596 -22.02 -44.42 -2.60
C ARG A 596 -21.37 -44.32 -3.98
N ALA A 597 -22.04 -43.65 -4.92
CA ALA A 597 -21.53 -43.41 -6.26
C ALA A 597 -20.17 -42.70 -6.26
N ALA A 598 -20.02 -41.69 -5.40
CA ALA A 598 -18.78 -40.94 -5.26
C ALA A 598 -17.65 -41.80 -4.67
N VAL A 599 -17.92 -42.61 -3.64
CA VAL A 599 -16.92 -43.46 -2.97
C VAL A 599 -16.51 -44.64 -3.84
N ASP A 600 -17.46 -45.30 -4.49
CA ASP A 600 -17.20 -46.51 -5.27
C ASP A 600 -16.54 -46.17 -6.61
N GLU A 601 -16.66 -44.93 -7.10
CA GLU A 601 -16.14 -44.47 -8.40
C GLU A 601 -16.62 -45.31 -9.61
N THR A 602 -17.74 -46.02 -9.46
CA THR A 602 -18.24 -47.01 -10.43
C THR A 602 -19.28 -46.47 -11.41
N SER A 603 -19.86 -45.31 -11.13
CA SER A 603 -20.96 -44.71 -11.89
C SER A 603 -20.57 -43.36 -12.50
N ASP A 604 -21.30 -42.96 -13.55
CA ASP A 604 -21.20 -41.61 -14.09
C ASP A 604 -21.81 -40.61 -13.10
N ILE A 605 -20.94 -40.08 -12.24
CA ILE A 605 -21.32 -39.13 -11.20
C ILE A 605 -21.97 -37.86 -11.76
N ARG A 606 -21.70 -37.49 -13.03
CA ARG A 606 -22.34 -36.32 -13.66
C ARG A 606 -23.82 -36.58 -13.88
N ALA A 607 -24.18 -37.78 -14.35
CA ALA A 607 -25.56 -38.17 -14.56
C ALA A 607 -26.34 -38.23 -13.23
N GLU A 608 -25.71 -38.69 -12.16
CA GLU A 608 -26.32 -38.65 -10.82
C GLU A 608 -26.54 -37.21 -10.34
N VAL A 609 -25.56 -36.33 -10.53
CA VAL A 609 -25.72 -34.91 -10.16
C VAL A 609 -26.79 -34.22 -10.99
N GLU A 610 -26.94 -34.53 -12.28
CA GLU A 610 -27.99 -33.98 -13.15
C GLU A 610 -29.40 -34.36 -12.68
N LYS A 611 -29.60 -35.58 -12.16
CA LYS A 611 -30.88 -35.98 -11.55
C LYS A 611 -31.23 -35.18 -10.30
N ILE A 612 -30.23 -34.77 -9.52
CA ILE A 612 -30.40 -34.07 -8.24
C ILE A 612 -30.49 -32.56 -8.42
N VAL A 613 -29.76 -32.03 -9.41
CA VAL A 613 -29.72 -30.60 -9.74
C VAL A 613 -30.30 -30.42 -11.15
N PRO A 614 -31.64 -30.25 -11.29
CA PRO A 614 -32.27 -30.15 -12.61
C PRO A 614 -31.78 -28.97 -13.47
N THR A 615 -31.20 -27.95 -12.83
CA THR A 615 -30.61 -26.78 -13.49
C THR A 615 -29.17 -27.01 -13.97
N TYR A 616 -28.59 -28.19 -13.72
CA TYR A 616 -27.27 -28.57 -14.20
C TYR A 616 -27.36 -29.05 -15.64
N HIS A 617 -26.77 -28.28 -16.55
CA HIS A 617 -26.71 -28.61 -17.97
C HIS A 617 -25.24 -28.67 -18.39
N PRO A 618 -24.59 -29.86 -18.34
CA PRO A 618 -23.19 -30.00 -18.73
C PRO A 618 -22.97 -29.49 -20.16
N ALA A 619 -21.96 -28.64 -20.34
CA ALA A 619 -21.64 -27.98 -21.60
C ALA A 619 -20.58 -28.71 -22.43
#